data_AF-X0KTQ6-F1
#
_entry.id   AF-X0KTQ6-F1
#
_cell.length_a   1.000
_cell.length_b   1.000
_cell.length_c   1.000
_cell.angle_alpha   90.00
_cell.angle_beta   90.00
_cell.angle_gamma   90.00
#
_symmetry.space_group_name_H-M   'P 1'
#
loop_
_entity.id
_entity.type
_entity.pdbx_description
1 polymer ?
#
loop_
_entity_poly.entity_id
_entity_poly.type
_entity_poly.pdbx_seq_one_letter_code
_entity_poly.pdbx_strand_id
1 'polypeptide(L)'
;MTVAVEQMELSVENDEHLSDMNHVTAVVQGVAQDALWLEERKQEIASMQFPGYFVKGPRGLFLVIPLTLKFYTDNSAAWRRLTKDGILQVILYNWDHLEKPESIWEAKIAESPNSIPALKDHPTEGHELVMFVRLKAGDKEDRPQPKVIKTFNDRSDANHAFAEEKKQ
;
A
#
# COMPACT_ATOMS: atom_id res chain seq x y z
N MET A 1 5.34 13.59 2.65
CA MET A 1 4.21 13.25 1.75
C MET A 1 3.45 12.12 2.42
N THR A 2 2.12 12.12 2.31
CA THR A 2 1.27 11.14 2.98
C THR A 2 0.68 10.17 1.97
N VAL A 3 0.66 8.88 2.31
CA VAL A 3 0.20 7.80 1.43
C VAL A 3 -0.77 6.87 2.15
N ALA A 4 -1.81 6.45 1.44
CA ALA A 4 -2.68 5.35 1.84
C ALA A 4 -2.52 4.17 0.87
N VAL A 5 -2.83 2.96 1.34
CA VAL A 5 -2.63 1.72 0.58
C VAL A 5 -3.91 0.90 0.56
N GLU A 6 -4.33 0.44 -0.63
CA GLU A 6 -5.55 -0.33 -0.85
C GLU A 6 -5.28 -1.57 -1.73
N GLN A 7 -5.99 -2.68 -1.51
CA GLN A 7 -5.88 -3.88 -2.38
C GLN A 7 -6.71 -3.70 -3.67
N MET A 8 -6.21 -4.24 -4.79
CA MET A 8 -6.94 -4.27 -6.06
C MET A 8 -7.88 -5.50 -6.12
N GLU A 9 -9.17 -5.29 -6.39
CA GLU A 9 -10.15 -6.39 -6.47
C GLU A 9 -10.10 -7.14 -7.81
N LEU A 10 -10.13 -8.47 -7.75
CA LEU A 10 -10.27 -9.38 -8.90
C LEU A 10 -11.64 -10.06 -8.82
N SER A 11 -12.45 -9.89 -9.86
CA SER A 11 -13.78 -10.51 -9.97
C SER A 11 -13.67 -12.03 -10.17
N VAL A 12 -14.40 -12.81 -9.36
CA VAL A 12 -14.50 -14.27 -9.50
C VAL A 12 -15.98 -14.65 -9.65
N GLU A 13 -16.34 -15.29 -10.77
CA GLU A 13 -17.63 -15.96 -10.96
C GLU A 13 -17.57 -17.38 -10.34
N ASN A 14 -18.63 -17.78 -9.63
CA ASN A 14 -18.75 -19.11 -9.03
C ASN A 14 -19.97 -19.86 -9.58
N ASP A 15 -19.77 -21.14 -9.86
CA ASP A 15 -20.74 -22.12 -10.38
C ASP A 15 -21.17 -23.08 -9.25
N GLU A 16 -22.45 -23.47 -9.22
CA GLU A 16 -23.11 -24.15 -8.09
C GLU A 16 -23.17 -25.69 -8.22
N HIS A 17 -22.98 -26.42 -7.09
CA HIS A 17 -23.73 -27.66 -6.86
C HIS A 17 -23.93 -28.01 -5.37
N LEU A 18 -25.19 -28.30 -5.01
CA LEU A 18 -25.69 -28.55 -3.64
C LEU A 18 -25.49 -30.01 -3.17
N SER A 19 -24.88 -30.19 -2.00
CA SER A 19 -25.20 -31.26 -1.02
C SER A 19 -24.60 -30.93 0.35
N ASP A 20 -25.34 -31.25 1.43
CA ASP A 20 -25.13 -30.94 2.86
C ASP A 20 -25.57 -29.54 3.34
N MET A 21 -26.87 -29.24 3.32
CA MET A 21 -27.40 -27.92 3.70
C MET A 21 -26.90 -27.34 5.04
N ASN A 22 -26.72 -28.12 6.11
CA ASN A 22 -26.24 -27.55 7.38
C ASN A 22 -24.72 -27.27 7.38
N HIS A 23 -23.92 -28.18 6.80
CA HIS A 23 -22.48 -27.96 6.66
C HIS A 23 -22.19 -26.89 5.61
N VAL A 24 -22.92 -26.91 4.49
CA VAL A 24 -22.89 -25.87 3.45
C VAL A 24 -23.33 -24.54 4.05
N THR A 25 -24.40 -24.45 4.83
CA THR A 25 -24.80 -23.18 5.47
C THR A 25 -23.74 -22.69 6.46
N ALA A 26 -23.19 -23.55 7.31
CA ALA A 26 -22.13 -23.15 8.25
C ALA A 26 -20.84 -22.71 7.52
N VAL A 27 -20.44 -23.41 6.45
CA VAL A 27 -19.28 -23.07 5.61
C VAL A 27 -19.53 -21.78 4.84
N VAL A 28 -20.70 -21.62 4.22
CA VAL A 28 -21.09 -20.41 3.48
C VAL A 28 -21.16 -19.20 4.41
N GLN A 29 -21.74 -19.35 5.61
CA GLN A 29 -21.76 -18.29 6.61
C GLN A 29 -20.37 -17.93 7.13
N GLY A 30 -19.51 -18.93 7.37
CA GLY A 30 -18.12 -18.69 7.76
C GLY A 30 -17.33 -17.94 6.69
N VAL A 31 -17.48 -18.33 5.42
CA VAL A 31 -16.86 -17.63 4.28
C VAL A 31 -17.40 -16.21 4.12
N ALA A 32 -18.72 -16.02 4.28
CA ALA A 32 -19.33 -14.69 4.20
C ALA A 32 -18.86 -13.76 5.33
N GLN A 33 -18.77 -14.26 6.57
CA GLN A 33 -18.26 -13.49 7.71
C GLN A 33 -16.77 -13.16 7.55
N ASP A 34 -15.98 -14.10 7.05
CA ASP A 34 -14.56 -13.90 6.79
C ASP A 34 -14.30 -12.88 5.67
N ALA A 35 -15.13 -12.89 4.62
CA ALA A 35 -15.09 -11.88 3.56
C ALA A 35 -15.51 -10.49 4.07
N LEU A 36 -16.57 -10.41 4.86
CA LEU A 36 -17.02 -9.15 5.47
C LEU A 36 -15.95 -8.56 6.39
N TRP A 37 -15.37 -9.38 7.26
CA TRP A 37 -14.28 -8.97 8.15
C TRP A 37 -13.07 -8.46 7.36
N LEU A 38 -12.72 -9.11 6.25
CA LEU A 38 -11.59 -8.66 5.41
C LEU A 38 -11.88 -7.31 4.73
N GLU A 39 -13.12 -7.09 4.27
CA GLU A 39 -13.54 -5.82 3.67
C GLU A 39 -13.52 -4.68 4.69
N GLU A 40 -14.01 -4.91 5.92
CA GLU A 40 -13.89 -3.94 7.02
C GLU A 40 -12.42 -3.57 7.29
N ARG A 41 -11.54 -4.58 7.37
CA ARG A 41 -10.10 -4.34 7.58
C ARG A 41 -9.41 -3.64 6.42
N LYS A 42 -9.82 -3.92 5.19
CA LYS A 42 -9.35 -3.21 4.00
C LYS A 42 -9.69 -1.72 4.10
N GLN A 43 -10.92 -1.38 4.46
CA GLN A 43 -11.36 0.01 4.64
C GLN A 43 -10.63 0.70 5.80
N GLU A 44 -10.45 0.01 6.93
CA GLU A 44 -9.68 0.53 8.06
C GLU A 44 -8.23 0.85 7.64
N ILE A 45 -7.54 -0.08 6.97
CA ILE A 45 -6.16 0.11 6.53
C ILE A 45 -6.05 1.20 5.45
N ALA A 46 -7.00 1.25 4.52
CA ALA A 46 -7.05 2.30 3.48
C ALA A 46 -7.31 3.70 4.07
N SER A 47 -7.98 3.78 5.23
CA SER A 47 -8.14 5.05 5.95
C SER A 47 -6.87 5.50 6.68
N MET A 48 -5.90 4.60 6.89
CA MET A 48 -4.63 4.93 7.53
C MET A 48 -3.70 5.64 6.56
N GLN A 49 -3.14 6.75 7.05
CA GLN A 49 -2.24 7.61 6.31
C GLN A 49 -0.83 7.47 6.88
N PHE A 50 0.13 7.13 6.01
CA PHE A 50 1.53 6.93 6.39
C PHE A 50 2.43 7.97 5.75
N PRO A 51 3.49 8.44 6.44
CA PRO A 51 4.55 9.17 5.76
C PRO A 51 5.25 8.25 4.77
N GLY A 52 5.62 8.77 3.60
CA GLY A 52 6.36 8.01 2.60
C GLY A 52 7.23 8.92 1.75
N TYR A 53 8.27 8.32 1.16
CA TYR A 53 9.17 9.03 0.27
C TYR A 53 9.58 8.18 -0.94
N PHE A 54 9.95 8.86 -2.02
CA PHE A 54 10.35 8.19 -3.25
C PHE A 54 11.86 8.10 -3.38
N VAL A 55 12.31 7.00 -3.97
CA VAL A 55 13.68 6.78 -4.41
C VAL A 55 13.67 6.56 -5.92
N LYS A 56 14.54 7.29 -6.63
CA LYS A 56 14.69 7.14 -8.09
C LYS A 56 15.56 5.94 -8.40
N GLY A 57 15.02 5.01 -9.18
CA GLY A 57 15.76 3.88 -9.72
C GLY A 57 15.99 4.00 -11.22
N PRO A 58 16.86 3.15 -11.79
CA PRO A 58 17.15 3.15 -13.23
C PRO A 58 15.96 2.75 -14.11
N ARG A 59 14.95 2.06 -13.55
CA ARG A 59 13.78 1.55 -14.29
C ARG A 59 12.43 2.09 -13.79
N GLY A 60 12.45 3.06 -12.87
CA GLY A 60 11.22 3.63 -12.30
C GLY A 60 11.41 4.19 -10.89
N LEU A 61 10.30 4.37 -10.18
CA LEU A 61 10.27 4.92 -8.83
C LEU A 61 10.01 3.82 -7.81
N PHE A 62 10.71 3.90 -6.69
CA PHE A 62 10.42 3.12 -5.50
C PHE A 62 9.77 4.02 -4.46
N LEU A 63 8.75 3.52 -3.78
CA LEU A 63 8.13 4.17 -2.63
C LEU A 63 8.53 3.40 -1.38
N VAL A 64 9.08 4.11 -0.40
CA VAL A 64 9.44 3.58 0.92
C VAL A 64 8.48 4.15 1.95
N ILE A 65 7.82 3.26 2.69
CA ILE A 65 6.89 3.58 3.76
C ILE A 65 7.39 2.93 5.06
N PRO A 66 7.82 3.71 6.06
CA PRO A 66 8.16 3.19 7.38
C PRO A 66 6.87 2.82 8.14
N LEU A 67 6.37 1.60 7.94
CA LEU A 67 5.26 1.09 8.74
C LEU A 67 5.76 0.80 10.17
N THR A 68 4.89 0.99 11.14
CA THR A 68 5.25 0.75 12.55
C THR A 68 5.10 -0.73 12.90
N LEU A 69 5.88 -1.21 13.88
CA LEU A 69 5.68 -2.55 14.45
C LEU A 69 4.24 -2.72 14.99
N LYS A 70 3.67 -1.66 15.55
CA LYS A 70 2.28 -1.62 16.01
C LYS A 70 1.30 -1.92 14.87
N PHE A 71 1.47 -1.26 13.71
CA PHE A 71 0.65 -1.51 12.53
C PHE A 71 0.69 -2.98 12.11
N TYR A 72 1.89 -3.57 12.01
CA TYR A 72 2.05 -4.96 11.65
C TYR A 72 1.41 -5.90 12.68
N THR A 73 1.56 -5.61 13.97
CA THR A 73 1.01 -6.46 15.03
C THR A 73 -0.52 -6.45 14.98
N ASP A 74 -1.12 -5.27 14.87
CA ASP A 74 -2.57 -5.07 14.91
C ASP A 74 -3.28 -5.59 13.64
N ASN A 75 -2.57 -5.61 12.51
CA ASN A 75 -3.14 -5.93 11.20
C ASN A 75 -2.52 -7.16 10.53
N SER A 76 -1.62 -7.90 11.18
CA SER A 76 -0.83 -8.99 10.57
C SER A 76 -1.65 -9.97 9.72
N ALA A 77 -2.80 -10.43 10.25
CA ALA A 77 -3.66 -11.39 9.56
C ALA A 77 -4.33 -10.78 8.31
N ALA A 78 -4.92 -9.59 8.44
CA ALA A 78 -5.54 -8.89 7.31
C ALA A 78 -4.48 -8.49 6.27
N TRP A 79 -3.38 -7.88 6.72
CA TRP A 79 -2.28 -7.44 5.88
C TRP A 79 -1.72 -8.57 5.03
N ARG A 80 -1.45 -9.75 5.62
CA ARG A 80 -0.96 -10.93 4.89
C ARG A 80 -1.91 -11.36 3.76
N ARG A 81 -3.22 -11.21 3.95
CA ARG A 81 -4.23 -11.57 2.94
C ARG A 81 -4.32 -10.49 1.85
N LEU A 82 -4.37 -9.22 2.25
CA LEU A 82 -4.45 -8.08 1.34
C LEU A 82 -3.21 -7.97 0.44
N THR A 83 -2.03 -8.33 0.95
CA THR A 83 -0.77 -8.27 0.19
C THR A 83 -0.41 -9.56 -0.53
N LYS A 84 -1.28 -10.58 -0.52
CA LYS A 84 -0.96 -11.92 -1.05
C LYS A 84 -0.52 -11.88 -2.52
N ASP A 85 -1.17 -11.05 -3.32
CA ASP A 85 -0.88 -10.93 -4.76
C ASP A 85 0.30 -9.98 -5.05
N GLY A 86 0.82 -9.32 -4.01
CA GLY A 86 1.95 -8.39 -4.11
C GLY A 86 1.65 -7.10 -4.87
N ILE A 87 0.38 -6.83 -5.23
CA ILE A 87 -0.06 -5.64 -5.96
C ILE A 87 -1.01 -4.85 -5.08
N LEU A 88 -0.77 -3.55 -4.97
CA LEU A 88 -1.55 -2.60 -4.19
C LEU A 88 -1.82 -1.34 -5.02
N GLN A 89 -2.84 -0.58 -4.65
CA GLN A 89 -3.02 0.80 -5.05
C GLN A 89 -2.46 1.71 -3.96
N VAL A 90 -1.73 2.74 -4.38
CA VAL A 90 -1.22 3.78 -3.50
C VAL A 90 -1.92 5.08 -3.83
N ILE A 91 -2.53 5.69 -2.82
CA ILE A 91 -3.20 6.97 -2.91
C ILE A 91 -2.29 8.00 -2.29
N LEU A 92 -1.85 8.99 -3.07
CA LEU A 92 -1.00 10.08 -2.61
C LEU A 92 -1.86 11.26 -2.17
N TYR A 93 -1.55 11.82 -1.02
CA TYR A 93 -2.16 13.04 -0.50
C TYR A 93 -1.12 14.15 -0.41
N ASN A 94 -1.51 15.35 -0.83
CA ASN A 94 -0.73 16.55 -0.54
C ASN A 94 -0.96 16.92 0.94
N TRP A 95 0.12 17.22 1.65
CA TRP A 95 0.09 17.62 3.05
C TRP A 95 -0.81 18.85 3.28
N ASP A 96 -0.81 19.79 2.33
CA ASP A 96 -1.61 21.01 2.42
C ASP A 96 -3.11 20.75 2.19
N HIS A 97 -3.46 19.59 1.59
CA HIS A 97 -4.82 19.25 1.16
C HIS A 97 -5.11 17.75 1.33
N LEU A 98 -5.12 17.28 2.59
CA LEU A 98 -5.40 15.88 2.92
C LEU A 98 -6.81 15.41 2.56
N GLU A 99 -7.73 16.33 2.27
CA GLU A 99 -9.14 16.03 1.92
C GLU A 99 -9.31 15.44 0.52
N LYS A 100 -8.36 15.66 -0.40
CA LYS A 100 -8.46 15.20 -1.78
C LYS A 100 -7.21 14.43 -2.20
N PRO A 101 -7.36 13.21 -2.75
CA PRO A 101 -6.21 12.49 -3.28
C PRO A 101 -5.60 13.27 -4.45
N GLU A 102 -4.29 13.45 -4.41
CA GLU A 102 -3.53 14.10 -5.48
C GLU A 102 -3.37 13.16 -6.67
N SER A 103 -3.11 11.87 -6.41
CA SER A 103 -3.00 10.86 -7.46
C SER A 103 -3.12 9.43 -6.92
N ILE A 104 -3.46 8.50 -7.81
CA ILE A 104 -3.57 7.06 -7.51
C ILE A 104 -2.59 6.30 -8.41
N TRP A 105 -1.77 5.46 -7.80
CA TRP A 105 -0.68 4.73 -8.44
C TRP A 105 -0.88 3.23 -8.23
N GLU A 106 -0.44 2.44 -9.19
CA GLU A 106 -0.28 1.00 -8.99
C GLU A 106 1.09 0.73 -8.39
N ALA A 107 1.12 -0.10 -7.37
CA ALA A 107 2.30 -0.44 -6.61
C ALA A 107 2.48 -1.94 -6.57
N LYS A 108 3.73 -2.40 -6.75
CA LYS A 108 4.12 -3.79 -6.57
C LYS A 108 5.09 -3.88 -5.40
N ILE A 109 4.80 -4.72 -4.42
CA ILE A 109 5.68 -4.96 -3.27
C ILE A 109 7.02 -5.52 -3.75
N ALA A 110 8.11 -4.92 -3.28
CA ALA A 110 9.45 -5.42 -3.51
C ALA A 110 9.77 -6.49 -2.46
N GLU A 111 9.89 -7.75 -2.88
CA GLU A 111 10.14 -8.88 -1.98
C GLU A 111 11.56 -8.87 -1.36
N SER A 112 12.52 -8.25 -2.03
CA SER A 112 13.92 -8.21 -1.60
C SER A 112 14.52 -6.81 -1.79
N PRO A 113 14.04 -5.80 -1.04
CA PRO A 113 14.44 -4.40 -1.23
C PRO A 113 15.95 -4.18 -1.04
N ASN A 114 16.57 -4.88 -0.09
CA ASN A 114 18.01 -4.81 0.18
C ASN A 114 18.89 -5.32 -0.99
N SER A 115 18.30 -6.04 -1.96
CA SER A 115 19.01 -6.49 -3.16
C SER A 115 18.95 -5.48 -4.32
N ILE A 116 18.17 -4.40 -4.17
CA ILE A 116 17.95 -3.41 -5.22
C ILE A 116 19.04 -2.33 -5.13
N PRO A 117 19.89 -2.16 -6.17
CA PRO A 117 21.01 -1.21 -6.11
C PRO A 117 20.58 0.24 -5.88
N ALA A 118 19.41 0.64 -6.39
CA ALA A 118 18.86 1.98 -6.20
C ALA A 118 18.48 2.30 -4.74
N LEU A 119 18.32 1.28 -3.89
CA LEU A 119 17.99 1.43 -2.47
C LEU A 119 19.22 1.30 -1.57
N LYS A 120 20.43 1.21 -2.14
CA LYS A 120 21.66 1.02 -1.37
C LYS A 120 21.88 2.11 -0.31
N ASP A 121 21.58 3.35 -0.66
CA ASP A 121 21.69 4.52 0.24
C ASP A 121 20.41 4.75 1.07
N HIS A 122 19.42 3.87 0.88
CA HIS A 122 18.15 3.84 1.60
C HIS A 122 17.91 2.45 2.24
N PRO A 123 18.80 1.98 3.14
CA PRO A 123 18.63 0.69 3.78
C PRO A 123 17.29 0.64 4.52
N THR A 124 16.54 -0.44 4.29
CA THR A 124 15.20 -0.60 4.85
C THR A 124 15.19 -1.55 6.04
N GLU A 125 14.46 -1.18 7.08
CA GLU A 125 14.27 -2.02 8.26
C GLU A 125 13.18 -3.09 8.03
N GLY A 126 13.09 -4.09 8.91
CA GLY A 126 12.20 -5.25 8.72
C GLY A 126 10.69 -4.94 8.67
N HIS A 127 10.29 -3.75 9.11
CA HIS A 127 8.90 -3.30 9.10
C HIS A 127 8.63 -2.24 8.04
N GLU A 128 9.55 -2.02 7.10
CA GLU A 128 9.32 -1.03 6.05
C GLU A 128 8.69 -1.69 4.82
N LEU A 129 7.69 -1.01 4.26
CA LEU A 129 7.09 -1.41 3.01
C LEU A 129 7.79 -0.70 1.87
N VAL A 130 8.41 -1.48 0.99
CA VAL A 130 9.02 -0.98 -0.23
C VAL A 130 8.22 -1.45 -1.42
N MET A 131 7.85 -0.53 -2.30
CA MET A 131 7.07 -0.84 -3.49
C MET A 131 7.69 -0.20 -4.73
N PHE A 132 7.69 -0.93 -5.85
CA PHE A 132 7.85 -0.35 -7.16
C PHE A 132 6.52 0.29 -7.57
N VAL A 133 6.53 1.57 -7.91
CA VAL A 133 5.30 2.32 -8.17
C VAL A 133 5.26 2.83 -9.62
N ARG A 134 4.07 2.77 -10.21
CA ARG A 134 3.78 3.31 -11.54
C ARG A 134 2.45 4.04 -11.50
N LEU A 135 2.34 5.11 -12.29
CA LEU A 135 1.04 5.73 -12.53
C LEU A 135 0.09 4.70 -13.15
N LYS A 136 -1.13 4.59 -12.62
CA LYS A 136 -2.15 3.72 -13.19
C LYS A 136 -2.45 4.18 -14.62
N ALA A 137 -2.31 3.28 -15.59
CA ALA A 137 -2.52 3.58 -17.00
C ALA A 137 -4.02 3.81 -17.28
N GLY A 138 -4.48 5.05 -17.14
CA GLY A 138 -5.80 5.50 -17.54
C GLY A 138 -5.73 6.92 -18.09
N ASP A 139 -6.05 7.05 -19.38
CA ASP A 139 -6.18 8.26 -20.19
C ASP A 139 -4.97 9.22 -20.20
N LYS A 140 -4.15 9.04 -21.23
CA LYS A 140 -2.78 9.56 -21.41
C LYS A 140 -2.65 11.07 -21.62
N GLU A 141 -3.74 11.82 -21.75
CA GLU A 141 -3.67 13.15 -22.38
C GLU A 141 -3.88 14.34 -21.44
N ASP A 142 -4.42 14.16 -20.23
CA ASP A 142 -4.87 15.32 -19.44
C ASP A 142 -4.53 15.27 -17.94
N ARG A 143 -3.60 14.42 -17.51
CA ARG A 143 -3.27 14.32 -16.07
C ARG A 143 -2.09 15.21 -15.65
N PRO A 144 -2.26 15.99 -14.56
CA PRO A 144 -1.15 16.68 -13.94
C PRO A 144 -0.14 15.65 -13.45
N GLN A 145 1.14 15.85 -13.80
CA GLN A 145 2.21 15.16 -13.10
C GLN A 145 2.06 15.41 -11.60
N PRO A 146 2.32 14.42 -10.73
CA PRO A 146 2.26 14.63 -9.29
C PRO A 146 3.15 15.81 -8.97
N LYS A 147 2.55 16.89 -8.45
CA LYS A 147 3.24 18.18 -8.31
C LYS A 147 4.34 18.08 -7.26
N VAL A 148 4.29 17.11 -6.35
CA VAL A 148 5.26 16.94 -5.28
C VAL A 148 5.68 15.48 -5.09
N ILE A 149 6.56 14.98 -5.96
CA ILE A 149 7.35 13.78 -5.66
C ILE A 149 8.49 14.19 -4.71
N LYS A 150 8.34 13.95 -3.40
CA LYS A 150 9.45 14.15 -2.45
C LYS A 150 10.46 13.00 -2.59
N THR A 151 11.66 13.33 -3.07
CA THR A 151 12.82 12.42 -3.12
C THR A 151 13.91 12.91 -2.19
N PHE A 152 14.67 11.97 -1.62
CA PHE A 152 15.82 12.25 -0.75
C PHE A 152 17.07 11.59 -1.34
N ASN A 153 18.25 12.12 -1.00
CA ASN A 153 19.51 11.55 -1.46
C ASN A 153 19.87 10.28 -0.69
N ASP A 154 19.55 10.24 0.60
CA ASP A 154 19.81 9.09 1.47
C ASP A 154 18.73 8.93 2.56
N ARG A 155 18.86 7.87 3.37
CA ARG A 155 17.93 7.60 4.47
C ARG A 155 18.00 8.64 5.59
N SER A 156 19.17 9.20 5.86
CA SER A 156 19.35 10.18 6.94
C SER A 156 18.56 11.45 6.65
N ASP A 157 18.63 11.95 5.40
CA ASP A 157 17.87 13.09 4.92
C ASP A 157 16.36 12.86 5.06
N ALA A 158 15.87 11.67 4.67
CA ALA A 158 14.46 11.30 4.79
C ALA A 158 14.01 11.27 6.26
N ASN A 159 14.80 10.66 7.15
CA ASN A 159 14.51 10.59 8.58
C ASN A 159 14.48 11.98 9.24
N HIS A 160 15.42 12.86 8.88
CA HIS A 160 15.44 14.22 9.39
C HIS A 160 14.20 15.00 8.96
N ALA A 161 13.81 14.88 7.69
CA ALA A 161 12.58 15.48 7.18
C ALA A 161 11.33 14.97 7.95
N PHE A 162 11.24 13.67 8.21
CA PHE A 162 10.15 13.10 9.01
C PHE A 162 10.15 13.55 10.47
N ALA A 163 11.33 13.77 11.07
CA ALA A 163 11.45 14.24 12.44
C ALA A 163 11.04 15.71 12.59
N GLU A 164 11.37 16.55 11.60
CA GLU A 164 10.94 17.94 11.56
C GLU A 164 9.44 18.06 11.23
N GLU A 165 8.91 17.21 10.34
CA GLU A 165 7.47 17.15 10.03
C GLU A 165 6.61 16.72 11.24
N LYS A 166 7.16 15.95 12.20
CA LYS A 166 6.45 15.55 13.44
C LYS A 166 6.41 16.63 14.53
N LYS A 167 7.21 17.70 14.41
CA LYS A 167 7.32 18.76 15.44
C LYS A 167 6.43 19.98 15.15
N GLN A 168 5.81 20.06 13.97
CA GLN A 168 4.87 21.11 13.59
C GLN A 168 3.43 20.63 13.78
#